data_AF-A0AAD8PBJ4-F1
#
_entry.id   AF-A0AAD8PBJ4-F1
#
_cell.length_a   1.000
_cell.length_b   1.000
_cell.length_c   1.000
_cell.angle_alpha   90.00
_cell.angle_beta   90.00
_cell.angle_gamma   90.00
#
_symmetry.space_group_name_H-M   'P 1'
#
loop_
_entity.id
_entity.type
_entity.pdbx_description
1 polymer ?
#
loop_
_entity_poly.entity_id
_entity_poly.type
_entity_poly.pdbx_seq_one_letter_code
_entity_poly.pdbx_strand_id
1 'polypeptide(L)'
;MGCFGSSLNLMTGPTKKIRKPKPWEFPRPVTWSQLVQMRDEFWDSAPHHGGKKEIWDAIHAAAETDIELAQTILDSAGVIVHKPDMTVCYDETGTKYKIPRYVLSEPTNLIQLS
;
A
#
# COMPACT_ATOMS: atom_id res chain seq x y z
N MET A 1 -5.67 -46.02 8.53
CA MET A 1 -5.05 -45.47 7.31
C MET A 1 -5.98 -44.43 6.72
N GLY A 2 -5.47 -43.21 6.57
CA GLY A 2 -5.93 -42.03 5.80
C GLY A 2 -7.43 -41.81 5.55
N CYS A 3 -8.04 -40.88 6.30
CA CYS A 3 -9.22 -40.15 5.84
C CYS A 3 -8.73 -38.95 5.01
N PHE A 4 -9.13 -38.88 3.74
CA PHE A 4 -8.74 -37.80 2.84
C PHE A 4 -9.40 -36.48 3.27
N GLY A 5 -8.54 -35.51 3.58
CA GLY A 5 -8.93 -34.16 3.98
C GLY A 5 -9.66 -33.45 2.84
N SER A 6 -10.78 -32.83 3.20
CA SER A 6 -11.56 -31.93 2.38
C SER A 6 -10.67 -30.82 1.79
N SER A 7 -10.68 -30.69 0.46
CA SER A 7 -10.12 -29.53 -0.25
C SER A 7 -10.88 -28.27 0.17
N LEU A 8 -10.31 -27.51 1.11
CA LEU A 8 -10.57 -26.09 1.20
C LEU A 8 -9.91 -25.47 -0.04
N ASN A 9 -10.77 -24.99 -0.93
CA ASN A 9 -10.42 -24.24 -2.11
C ASN A 9 -9.74 -22.93 -1.67
N LEU A 10 -8.43 -23.02 -1.40
CA LEU A 10 -7.55 -21.88 -1.22
C LEU A 10 -7.60 -21.07 -2.51
N MET A 11 -8.40 -20.01 -2.51
CA MET A 11 -8.38 -18.94 -3.50
C MET A 11 -7.09 -18.12 -3.39
N THR A 12 -5.95 -18.77 -3.18
CA THR A 12 -4.63 -18.16 -3.27
C THR A 12 -4.20 -18.22 -4.73
N GLY A 13 -4.86 -17.41 -5.56
CA GLY A 13 -4.14 -16.89 -6.72
C GLY A 13 -2.86 -16.21 -6.20
N PRO A 14 -1.73 -16.26 -6.93
CA PRO A 14 -0.47 -15.71 -6.44
C PRO A 14 -0.68 -14.25 -6.07
N THR A 15 -0.61 -13.92 -4.77
CA THR A 15 -0.56 -12.54 -4.32
C THR A 15 0.63 -11.91 -5.02
N LYS A 16 0.37 -10.87 -5.83
CA LYS A 16 1.44 -10.21 -6.58
C LYS A 16 2.40 -9.65 -5.55
N LYS A 17 3.63 -10.19 -5.52
CA LYS A 17 4.69 -9.67 -4.66
C LYS A 17 4.81 -8.16 -4.85
N ILE A 18 4.65 -7.40 -3.78
CA ILE A 18 4.84 -5.96 -3.80
C ILE A 18 6.26 -5.61 -4.21
N ARG A 19 6.41 -4.43 -4.83
CA ARG A 19 7.67 -3.88 -5.31
C ARG A 19 7.65 -2.39 -5.06
N LYS A 20 8.82 -1.80 -4.81
CA LYS A 20 8.94 -0.34 -4.74
C LYS A 20 8.41 0.29 -6.04
N PRO A 21 7.69 1.41 -5.96
CA PRO A 21 7.29 2.16 -7.14
C PRO A 21 8.51 2.45 -8.00
N LYS A 22 8.33 2.40 -9.34
CA LYS A 22 9.37 2.87 -10.26
C LYS A 22 9.73 4.33 -9.91
N PRO A 23 10.98 4.77 -10.16
CA PRO A 23 11.35 6.18 -10.07
C PRO A 23 10.34 7.06 -10.80
N TRP A 24 10.04 8.23 -10.24
CA TRP A 24 9.02 9.12 -10.77
C TRP A 24 9.30 10.56 -10.41
N GLU A 25 8.77 11.46 -11.22
CA GLU A 25 8.87 12.90 -11.00
C GLU A 25 7.54 13.43 -10.50
N PHE A 26 7.60 14.31 -9.50
CA PHE A 26 6.46 15.11 -9.10
C PHE A 26 6.22 16.19 -10.17
N PRO A 27 4.97 16.45 -10.62
CA PRO A 27 4.69 17.44 -11.67
C PRO A 27 5.17 18.87 -11.38
N ARG A 28 5.34 19.19 -10.10
CA ARG A 28 5.91 20.44 -9.58
C ARG A 28 7.09 20.11 -8.66
N PRO A 29 8.13 20.93 -8.63
CA PRO A 29 9.20 20.76 -7.64
C PRO A 29 8.60 20.83 -6.22
N VAL A 30 8.96 19.87 -5.38
CA VAL A 30 8.52 19.81 -3.98
C VAL A 30 9.73 19.68 -3.07
N THR A 31 9.70 20.33 -1.92
CA THR A 31 10.72 20.15 -0.86
C THR A 31 10.42 18.92 -0.02
N TRP A 32 11.40 18.46 0.75
CA TRP A 32 11.19 17.40 1.74
C TRP A 32 10.05 17.73 2.72
N SER A 33 10.06 18.95 3.27
CA SER A 33 9.02 19.41 4.21
C SER A 33 7.62 19.38 3.60
N GLN A 34 7.48 19.81 2.34
CA GLN A 34 6.21 19.74 1.63
C GLN A 34 5.78 18.30 1.36
N LEU A 35 6.71 17.41 1.00
CA LEU A 35 6.40 15.99 0.78
C LEU A 35 5.89 15.33 2.06
N VAL A 36 6.57 15.58 3.19
CA VAL A 36 6.14 15.08 4.51
C VAL A 36 4.76 15.63 4.86
N GLN A 37 4.54 16.94 4.74
CA GLN A 37 3.23 17.54 5.01
C GLN A 37 2.11 16.91 4.15
N MET A 38 2.35 16.69 2.87
CA MET A 38 1.38 16.04 1.98
C MET A 38 1.09 14.57 2.38
N ARG A 39 2.07 13.87 2.97
CA ARG A 39 1.91 12.50 3.48
C ARG A 39 1.04 12.50 4.74
N ASP A 40 1.34 13.38 5.69
CA ASP A 40 0.53 13.55 6.90
C ASP A 40 -0.92 13.89 6.58
N GLU A 41 -1.15 14.87 5.69
CA GLU A 41 -2.49 15.26 5.24
C GLU A 41 -3.24 14.09 4.57
N PHE A 42 -2.53 13.24 3.83
CA PHE A 42 -3.11 12.06 3.23
C PHE A 42 -3.56 11.05 4.31
N TRP A 43 -2.69 10.73 5.27
CA TRP A 43 -3.00 9.72 6.29
C TRP A 43 -4.07 10.18 7.29
N ASP A 44 -4.11 11.48 7.63
CA ASP A 44 -5.17 12.07 8.45
C ASP A 44 -6.55 11.94 7.76
N SER A 45 -6.58 12.17 6.45
CA SER A 45 -7.82 12.10 5.68
C SER A 45 -8.17 10.69 5.17
N ALA A 46 -7.22 9.75 5.08
CA ALA A 46 -7.37 8.43 4.46
C ALA A 46 -8.65 7.66 4.90
N PRO A 47 -8.98 7.55 6.20
CA PRO A 47 -10.19 6.84 6.65
C PRO A 47 -11.51 7.47 6.15
N HIS A 48 -11.50 8.75 5.77
CA HIS A 48 -12.67 9.46 5.26
C HIS A 48 -12.94 9.18 3.77
N HIS A 49 -11.97 8.63 3.02
CA HIS A 49 -12.13 8.27 1.59
C HIS A 49 -12.92 6.96 1.38
N GLY A 50 -13.44 6.37 2.46
CA GLY A 50 -14.22 5.15 2.46
C GLY A 50 -13.41 3.90 2.80
N GLY A 51 -14.11 2.79 2.97
CA GLY A 51 -13.54 1.51 3.42
C GLY A 51 -13.32 1.42 4.92
N LYS A 52 -12.75 0.29 5.35
CA LYS A 52 -12.46 0.02 6.77
C LYS A 52 -11.19 0.75 7.20
N LYS A 53 -11.25 1.41 8.36
CA LYS A 53 -10.08 2.06 8.98
C LYS A 53 -8.92 1.08 9.22
N GLU A 54 -9.23 -0.13 9.66
CA GLU A 54 -8.22 -1.18 9.91
C GLU A 54 -7.38 -1.51 8.66
N ILE A 55 -7.99 -1.45 7.47
CA ILE A 55 -7.28 -1.66 6.21
C ILE A 55 -6.40 -0.46 5.89
N TRP A 56 -6.86 0.77 6.15
CA TRP A 56 -6.03 1.96 6.02
C TRP A 56 -4.82 1.94 6.96
N ASP A 57 -5.01 1.54 8.22
CA ASP A 57 -3.92 1.35 9.19
C ASP A 57 -2.91 0.30 8.70
N ALA A 58 -3.38 -0.84 8.16
CA ALA A 58 -2.48 -1.86 7.61
C ALA A 58 -1.71 -1.37 6.37
N ILE A 59 -2.36 -0.64 5.45
CA ILE A 59 -1.70 -0.07 4.28
C ILE A 59 -0.68 1.00 4.70
N HIS A 60 -0.98 1.78 5.73
CA HIS A 60 -0.05 2.76 6.29
C HIS A 60 1.18 2.08 6.87
N ALA A 61 1.00 1.11 7.75
CA ALA A 61 2.10 0.34 8.34
C ALA A 61 2.94 -0.37 7.27
N ALA A 62 2.31 -0.88 6.21
CA ALA A 62 3.01 -1.47 5.08
C ALA A 62 3.80 -0.43 4.26
N ALA A 63 3.34 0.81 4.16
CA ALA A 63 4.06 1.88 3.44
C ALA A 63 5.31 2.37 4.19
N GLU A 64 5.34 2.23 5.52
CA GLU A 64 6.45 2.68 6.37
C GLU A 64 7.55 1.63 6.60
N THR A 65 7.35 0.40 6.12
CA THR A 65 8.27 -0.73 6.37
C THR A 65 8.88 -1.29 5.09
N ASP A 66 9.79 -2.26 5.24
CA ASP A 66 10.43 -2.95 4.13
C ASP A 66 9.44 -3.85 3.37
N ILE A 67 9.75 -4.10 2.09
CA ILE A 67 8.90 -4.88 1.16
C ILE A 67 8.48 -6.23 1.75
N GLU A 68 9.35 -6.92 2.47
CA GLU A 68 9.05 -8.26 3.03
C GLU A 68 8.03 -8.18 4.18
N LEU A 69 8.18 -7.18 5.06
CA LEU A 69 7.26 -6.94 6.16
C LEU A 69 5.93 -6.37 5.65
N ALA A 70 5.99 -5.44 4.71
CA ALA A 70 4.83 -4.82 4.09
C ALA A 70 3.92 -5.87 3.43
N GLN A 71 4.50 -6.85 2.73
CA GLN A 71 3.73 -7.96 2.16
C GLN A 71 2.99 -8.74 3.26
N THR A 72 3.70 -9.07 4.34
CA THR A 72 3.15 -9.81 5.49
C THR A 72 2.01 -9.05 6.17
N ILE A 73 2.16 -7.73 6.34
CA ILE A 73 1.12 -6.85 6.93
C ILE A 73 -0.13 -6.86 6.05
N LEU A 74 0.03 -6.68 4.74
CA LEU A 74 -1.09 -6.66 3.80
C LEU A 74 -1.80 -8.01 3.72
N ASP A 75 -1.06 -9.12 3.66
CA ASP A 75 -1.63 -10.47 3.67
C ASP A 75 -2.40 -10.75 4.97
N SER A 76 -1.85 -10.32 6.13
CA SER A 76 -2.51 -10.47 7.44
C SER A 76 -3.81 -9.67 7.53
N ALA A 77 -3.87 -8.50 6.89
CA ALA A 77 -5.04 -7.64 6.86
C ALA A 77 -6.05 -7.99 5.74
N GLY A 78 -5.81 -9.05 4.96
CA GLY A 78 -6.69 -9.44 3.86
C GLY A 78 -6.68 -8.44 2.69
N VAL A 79 -5.59 -7.70 2.50
CA VAL A 79 -5.42 -6.70 1.44
C VAL A 79 -4.88 -7.34 0.17
N ILE A 80 -5.64 -7.21 -0.91
CA ILE A 80 -5.30 -7.70 -2.24
C ILE A 80 -4.62 -6.58 -3.03
N VAL A 81 -3.33 -6.75 -3.29
CA VAL A 81 -2.55 -5.78 -4.09
C VAL A 81 -2.82 -5.95 -5.57
N HIS A 82 -3.51 -4.98 -6.18
CA HIS A 82 -3.82 -5.02 -7.61
C HIS A 82 -2.65 -4.57 -8.48
N LYS A 83 -2.01 -3.45 -8.08
CA LYS A 83 -0.76 -2.97 -8.67
C LYS A 83 0.40 -3.25 -7.72
N PRO A 84 1.51 -3.84 -8.20
CA PRO A 84 2.62 -4.25 -7.34
C PRO A 84 3.29 -3.10 -6.60
N ASP A 85 3.10 -1.86 -7.06
CA ASP A 85 3.60 -0.65 -6.41
C ASP A 85 2.69 -0.11 -5.30
N MET A 86 1.67 -0.86 -4.87
CA MET A 86 0.68 -0.49 -3.85
C MET A 86 -0.17 0.75 -4.16
N THR A 87 -0.07 1.33 -5.37
CA THR A 87 -0.88 2.51 -5.73
C THR A 87 -2.38 2.20 -5.83
N VAL A 88 -2.72 0.91 -6.00
CA VAL A 88 -4.09 0.41 -5.98
C VAL A 88 -4.14 -0.93 -5.25
N CYS A 89 -4.89 -0.95 -4.16
CA CYS A 89 -5.19 -2.13 -3.35
C CYS A 89 -6.70 -2.33 -3.24
N TYR A 90 -7.11 -3.55 -2.91
CA TYR A 90 -8.50 -3.89 -2.58
C TYR A 90 -8.52 -4.65 -1.26
N ASP A 91 -9.63 -4.61 -0.53
CA ASP A 91 -9.89 -5.59 0.52
C ASP A 91 -10.68 -6.79 -0.02
N GLU A 92 -10.86 -7.81 0.81
CA GLU A 92 -11.67 -8.99 0.52
C GLU A 92 -13.14 -8.69 0.19
N THR A 93 -13.66 -7.52 0.60
CA THR A 93 -15.03 -7.08 0.32
C THR A 93 -15.17 -6.39 -1.04
N GLY A 94 -14.06 -6.16 -1.73
CA GLY A 94 -14.00 -5.46 -3.02
C GLY A 94 -13.88 -3.95 -2.90
N THR A 95 -13.67 -3.41 -1.69
CA THR A 95 -13.45 -1.97 -1.50
C THR A 95 -12.10 -1.57 -2.06
N LYS A 96 -12.06 -0.46 -2.81
CA LYS A 96 -10.86 0.01 -3.50
C LYS A 96 -10.13 1.08 -2.69
N TYR A 97 -8.84 0.87 -2.49
CA TYR A 97 -7.91 1.79 -1.83
C TYR A 97 -6.94 2.36 -2.87
N LYS A 98 -6.90 3.69 -3.00
CA LYS A 98 -5.98 4.38 -3.91
C LYS A 98 -4.96 5.14 -3.09
N ILE A 99 -3.69 4.80 -3.29
CA ILE A 99 -2.57 5.42 -2.58
C ILE A 99 -1.72 6.19 -3.59
N PRO A 100 -1.57 7.51 -3.43
CA PRO A 100 -0.71 8.30 -4.31
C PRO A 100 0.76 7.89 -4.23
N ARG A 101 1.50 8.05 -5.32
CA ARG A 101 2.94 7.68 -5.37
C ARG A 101 3.80 8.47 -4.39
N TYR A 102 3.42 9.73 -4.10
CA TYR A 102 4.11 10.58 -3.13
C TYR A 102 4.03 10.03 -1.70
N VAL A 103 3.01 9.23 -1.40
CA VAL A 103 2.88 8.53 -0.12
C VAL A 103 3.81 7.33 -0.04
N LEU A 104 3.99 6.61 -1.15
CA LEU A 104 4.69 5.33 -1.20
C LEU A 104 6.18 5.44 -1.52
N SER A 105 6.63 6.56 -2.08
CA SER A 105 8.01 6.75 -2.51
C SER A 105 8.33 8.22 -2.68
N GLU A 106 9.62 8.55 -2.71
CA GLU A 106 10.10 9.90 -3.01
C GLU A 106 10.18 10.14 -4.52
N PRO A 107 9.85 11.35 -4.99
CA PRO A 107 10.07 11.70 -6.38
C PRO A 107 11.57 11.97 -6.63
N THR A 108 12.04 11.70 -7.85
CA THR A 108 13.44 11.91 -8.26
C THR A 108 13.83 13.37 -8.36
N ASN A 109 12.85 14.26 -8.54
CA ASN A 109 13.02 15.71 -8.60
C ASN A 109 12.72 16.42 -7.26
N LEU A 110 12.95 15.72 -6.15
CA LEU A 110 12.83 16.28 -4.81
C LEU A 110 13.88 17.39 -4.60
N ILE A 111 13.43 18.56 -4.15
CA ILE A 111 14.34 19.65 -3.76
C ILE A 111 14.88 19.36 -2.36
N GLN A 112 16.16 19.03 -2.28
CA GLN A 112 16.90 19.02 -1.02
C GLN A 112 17.41 20.44 -0.75
N LEU A 113 16.78 21.12 0.20
CA LEU A 113 17.33 22.36 0.75
C LEU A 113 18.47 21.95 1.71
N SER A 114 19.71 22.27 1.34
CA SER A 114 20.92 22.06 2.14
C SER A 114 20.99 23.00 3.33
#